data_AF-A0A3D3IBR8-F1
#
_entry.id   AF-A0A3D3IBR8-F1
#
_cell.length_a   1.000
_cell.length_b   1.000
_cell.length_c   1.000
_cell.angle_alpha   90.00
_cell.angle_beta   90.00
_cell.angle_gamma   90.00
#
_symmetry.space_group_name_H-M   'P 1'
#
loop_
_entity.id
_entity.type
_entity.pdbx_description
1 polymer ?
#
loop_
_entity_poly.entity_id
_entity_poly.type
_entity_poly.pdbx_seq_one_letter_code
_entity_poly.pdbx_strand_id
1 'polypeptide(L)' 'ANGIITEIASPAVNYDLMKLEKYPKIAVYSPKSKQPWDDAVTLVLTYAEIPYDIIFDNEVMKGDLPKYDWLHL' A
#
# COMPACT_ATOMS: atom_id res chain seq x y z
N ALA A 1 -16.58 -9.37 22.36
CA ALA A 1 -16.47 -8.54 21.13
C ALA A 1 -17.55 -7.45 21.04
N ASN A 2 -18.79 -7.66 21.51
CA ASN A 2 -19.89 -6.68 21.33
C ASN A 2 -19.86 -5.43 22.24
N GLY A 3 -19.09 -5.42 23.33
CA GLY A 3 -19.08 -4.29 24.27
C GLY A 3 -18.46 -3.00 23.69
N ILE A 4 -17.39 -3.14 22.90
CA ILE A 4 -16.65 -2.00 22.32
C ILE A 4 -17.50 -1.27 21.27
N ILE A 5 -18.28 -2.01 20.48
CA ILE A 5 -19.16 -1.42 19.45
C ILE A 5 -20.30 -0.62 20.12
N THR A 6 -20.86 -1.12 21.21
CA THR A 6 -21.91 -0.42 21.97
C THR A 6 -21.38 0.85 22.64
N GLU A 7 -20.12 0.85 23.10
CA GLU A 7 -19.46 2.03 23.66
C GLU A 7 -19.21 3.10 22.59
N ILE A 8 -18.69 2.72 21.42
CA ILE A 8 -18.47 3.62 20.27
C ILE A 8 -19.80 4.23 19.77
N ALA A 9 -20.90 3.47 19.78
CA ALA A 9 -22.21 3.93 19.35
C ALA A 9 -22.95 4.81 20.37
N SER A 10 -22.38 5.02 21.56
CA SER A 10 -23.01 5.84 22.61
C SER A 10 -22.99 7.33 22.23
N PRO A 11 -24.14 8.03 22.21
CA PRO A 11 -24.21 9.45 21.88
C PRO A 11 -23.44 10.37 22.84
N ALA A 12 -23.02 9.83 23.99
CA ALA A 12 -22.26 10.56 25.01
C ALA A 12 -20.75 10.65 24.70
N VAL A 13 -20.27 9.92 23.69
CA VAL A 13 -18.87 9.89 23.29
C VAL A 13 -18.74 10.18 21.79
N ASN A 14 -17.74 10.98 21.42
CA ASN A 14 -17.47 11.37 20.04
C ASN A 14 -16.53 10.36 19.37
N TYR A 15 -17.02 9.14 19.13
CA TYR A 15 -16.29 8.08 18.43
C TYR A 15 -17.01 7.70 17.13
N ASP A 16 -16.23 7.31 16.11
CA ASP A 16 -16.77 6.80 14.85
C ASP A 16 -16.10 5.47 14.49
N LEU A 17 -16.87 4.57 13.88
CA LEU A 17 -16.40 3.26 13.47
C LEU A 17 -15.79 3.36 12.07
N MET A 18 -14.47 3.52 12.00
CA MET A 18 -13.76 3.53 10.72
C MET A 18 -13.35 2.12 10.31
N LYS A 19 -13.78 1.69 9.12
CA LYS A 19 -13.25 0.47 8.49
C LYS A 19 -11.83 0.73 8.00
N LEU A 20 -10.89 -0.10 8.42
CA LEU A 20 -9.54 -0.07 7.88
C LEU A 20 -9.53 -0.80 6.54
N GLU A 21 -9.36 -0.05 5.46
CA GLU A 21 -9.14 -0.63 4.13
C GLU A 21 -7.73 -1.22 4.07
N LYS A 22 -7.61 -2.42 3.50
CA LYS A 22 -6.30 -3.04 3.28
C LYS A 22 -5.63 -2.33 2.12
N TYR A 23 -4.40 -1.83 2.33
CA TYR A 23 -3.62 -1.24 1.25
C TYR A 23 -3.34 -2.29 0.15
N PRO A 24 -3.40 -1.90 -1.15
CA PRO A 24 -3.06 -2.79 -2.23
C PRO A 24 -1.56 -3.13 -2.20
N LYS A 25 -1.19 -4.32 -2.67
CA LYS A 25 0.22 -4.65 -2.90
C LYS A 25 0.66 -4.05 -4.23
N ILE A 26 1.63 -3.14 -4.16
CA ILE A 26 2.11 -2.36 -5.31
C ILE A 26 3.49 -2.86 -5.74
N ALA A 27 3.65 -3.16 -7.03
CA ALA A 27 4.94 -3.37 -7.67
C ALA A 27 5.31 -2.16 -8.54
N VAL A 28 6.54 -1.68 -8.40
CA VAL A 28 7.15 -0.68 -9.27
C VAL A 28 8.24 -1.36 -10.09
N TYR A 29 8.05 -1.44 -11.40
CA TYR A 29 9.04 -1.97 -12.31
C TYR A 29 10.11 -0.91 -12.59
N SER A 30 11.32 -1.11 -12.07
CA SER A 30 12.40 -0.14 -12.24
C SER A 30 13.77 -0.79 -12.19
N PRO A 31 14.73 -0.37 -13.04
CA PRO A 31 16.11 -0.82 -12.95
C PRO A 31 16.71 -0.49 -11.57
N LYS A 32 17.48 -1.42 -11.00
CA LYS A 32 18.13 -1.24 -9.68
C LYS A 32 19.16 -0.09 -9.63
N SER A 33 19.48 0.52 -10.78
CA SER A 33 20.42 1.63 -10.91
C SER A 33 19.77 3.01 -11.03
N LYS A 34 18.44 3.12 -11.00
CA LYS A 34 17.72 4.39 -11.18
C LYS A 34 17.80 5.26 -9.91
N GLN A 35 17.83 6.58 -10.06
CA GLN A 35 17.85 7.48 -8.91
C GLN A 35 16.43 7.71 -8.37
N PRO A 36 16.25 7.94 -7.05
CA PRO A 36 14.91 8.01 -6.42
C PRO A 36 14.00 9.12 -6.93
N TRP A 37 14.56 10.20 -7.50
CA TRP A 37 13.79 11.33 -8.04
C TRP A 37 13.37 11.12 -9.50
N ASP A 38 13.83 10.05 -10.15
CA ASP A 38 13.50 9.76 -11.55
C ASP A 38 12.11 9.11 -11.70
N ASP A 39 11.38 8.89 -10.60
CA ASP A 39 10.00 8.39 -10.60
C ASP A 39 9.13 9.12 -9.56
N ALA A 40 8.18 9.90 -10.06
CA ALA A 40 7.24 10.65 -9.24
C ALA A 40 6.33 9.73 -8.41
N VAL A 41 6.05 8.51 -8.90
CA VAL A 41 5.17 7.56 -8.21
C VAL A 41 5.87 7.01 -6.98
N THR A 42 7.14 6.59 -7.07
CA THR A 42 7.89 6.16 -5.88
C THR A 42 8.04 7.28 -4.85
N LEU A 43 8.20 8.52 -5.30
CA LEU A 43 8.27 9.68 -4.40
C LEU A 43 6.96 9.87 -3.64
N VAL A 44 5.82 9.85 -4.33
CA VAL A 44 4.50 10.00 -3.71
C VAL A 44 4.18 8.83 -2.78
N LEU A 45 4.47 7.59 -3.19
CA LEU A 45 4.25 6.41 -2.35
C LEU A 45 5.08 6.46 -1.08
N THR A 46 6.35 6.87 -1.18
CA THR A 46 7.23 7.05 -0.03
C THR A 46 6.73 8.16 0.89
N TYR A 47 6.31 9.30 0.33
CA TYR A 47 5.76 10.41 1.09
C TYR A 47 4.46 10.05 1.83
N ALA A 48 3.60 9.26 1.18
CA ALA A 48 2.34 8.78 1.75
C ALA A 48 2.51 7.55 2.67
N GLU A 49 3.74 7.09 2.89
CA GLU A 49 4.06 5.87 3.67
C GLU A 49 3.33 4.61 3.18
N ILE A 50 3.03 4.56 1.88
CA ILE A 50 2.40 3.39 1.24
C ILE A 50 3.51 2.40 0.86
N PRO A 51 3.48 1.15 1.35
CA PRO A 51 4.50 0.17 1.01
C PRO A 51 4.40 -0.26 -0.47
N TYR A 52 5.55 -0.39 -1.12
CA TYR A 52 5.69 -0.87 -2.49
C TYR A 52 6.98 -1.67 -2.65
N ASP A 53 6.98 -2.61 -3.59
CA ASP A 53 8.16 -3.39 -3.95
C ASP A 53 8.73 -2.89 -5.28
N ILE A 54 10.06 -2.78 -5.37
CA ILE A 54 10.76 -2.53 -6.63
C ILE A 54 11.12 -3.86 -7.26
N ILE A 55 10.60 -4.13 -8.45
CA ILE A 55 10.86 -5.35 -9.21
C ILE A 55 11.54 -5.03 -10.55
N PHE A 56 12.27 -6.01 -11.08
CA PHE A 56 12.86 -5.92 -12.41
C PHE A 56 12.76 -7.28 -13.12
N ASP A 57 13.50 -7.46 -14.21
CA ASP A 57 13.44 -8.66 -15.06
C ASP A 57 13.53 -9.97 -14.28
N ASN A 58 14.41 -10.06 -13.28
CA ASN A 58 14.61 -11.31 -12.54
C ASN A 58 13.36 -11.75 -11.78
N GLU A 59 12.67 -10.82 -11.13
CA GLU A 59 11.46 -11.06 -10.34
C GLU A 59 10.25 -11.30 -11.27
N VAL A 60 10.17 -10.58 -12.40
CA VAL A 60 9.14 -10.81 -13.43
C VAL A 60 9.27 -12.20 -14.04
N MET A 61 10.49 -12.59 -14.44
CA MET A 61 10.77 -13.89 -15.06
C MET A 61 10.58 -15.08 -14.11
N LYS A 62 10.66 -14.86 -12.79
CA LYS A 62 10.30 -15.84 -11.76
C LYS A 62 8.79 -16.01 -11.59
N GLY A 63 7.98 -15.13 -12.17
CA GLY A 63 6.52 -15.17 -12.07
C GLY A 63 5.99 -14.52 -10.79
N ASP A 64 6.68 -13.51 -10.24
CA ASP A 64 6.25 -12.85 -9.01
C ASP A 64 5.09 -11.85 -9.21
N LEU A 65 4.79 -11.46 -10.46
CA LEU A 65 3.75 -10.48 -10.80
C LEU A 65 2.36 -10.75 -10.21
N PRO A 66 1.83 -12.00 -10.17
CA PRO A 66 0.50 -12.28 -9.61
C PRO A 66 0.39 -12.04 -8.10
N LYS A 67 1.49 -11.73 -7.40
CA LYS A 67 1.48 -11.37 -5.98
C LYS A 67 1.03 -9.94 -5.71
N TYR A 68 0.94 -9.12 -6.76
CA TYR A 68 0.67 -7.69 -6.69
C TYR A 68 -0.71 -7.37 -7.25
N ASP A 69 -1.37 -6.41 -6.62
CA ASP A 69 -2.69 -5.91 -7.04
C ASP A 69 -2.52 -4.80 -8.10
N TRP A 70 -1.39 -4.10 -8.10
CA TRP A 70 -1.06 -3.03 -9.04
C TRP A 70 0.40 -3.08 -9.48
N LEU A 71 0.64 -2.76 -10.75
CA LEU A 71 1.96 -2.68 -11.37
C LEU A 71 2.14 -1.29 -12.00
N HIS A 72 3.21 -0.60 -11.60
CA HIS A 72 3.70 0.65 -12.18
C HIS A 72 4.96 0.38 -13.02
N LEU A 73 5.12 1.07 -14.15
CA LEU A 73 6.19 0.84 -15.16
C LEU A 73 7.08 2.07 -15.37
#